data_AF-A0A254NL95-F1
#
_entry.id   AF-A0A254NL95-F1
#
_cell.length_a   1.000
_cell.length_b   1.000
_cell.length_c   1.000
_cell.angle_alpha   90.00
_cell.angle_beta   90.00
_cell.angle_gamma   90.00
#
_symmetry.space_group_name_H-M   'P 1'
#
loop_
_entity.id
_entity.type
_entity.pdbx_description
1 polymer ?
#
loop_
_entity_poly.entity_id
_entity_poly.type
_entity_poly.pdbx_seq_one_letter_code
_entity_poly.pdbx_strand_id
1 'polypeptide(L)'
;MNLRSQDIYVDTDSYDLWWGVYGFARLTAWEDIRIYDNPAVEREDPRIGFFCLCTRPYLQSAIEELQDDPDEREHVEEMRRCLDEGELHVNYSYDHSVDGPPRELPYANLPLDERGLRPHYIELWAPTAEGIDLPLIESCVREFCRRFLKIDAISVRHPLVPDREQSLVDYAKHVKSMRGATYEFAEPLIEEMMRVTSKSREDVLQSLHRSVGGLSEK
;
A
#
# COMPACT_ATOMS: atom_id res chain seq x y z
N MET A 1 -19.19 10.74 -21.03
CA MET A 1 -19.18 11.30 -19.66
C MET A 1 -18.07 12.34 -19.61
N ASN A 2 -18.32 13.54 -19.09
CA ASN A 2 -17.28 14.55 -18.88
C ASN A 2 -16.61 14.28 -17.53
N LEU A 3 -15.32 13.96 -17.53
CA LEU A 3 -14.52 13.84 -16.31
C LEU A 3 -14.10 15.23 -15.84
N ARG A 4 -14.06 15.44 -14.52
CA ARG A 4 -13.45 16.64 -13.92
C ARG A 4 -11.95 16.41 -13.81
N SER A 5 -11.13 17.22 -14.49
CA SER A 5 -9.67 17.13 -14.36
C SER A 5 -9.17 17.95 -13.17
N GLN A 6 -8.31 17.38 -12.33
CA GLN A 6 -7.72 18.08 -11.18
C GLN A 6 -6.48 17.38 -10.60
N ASP A 7 -5.77 18.06 -9.71
CA ASP A 7 -4.76 17.45 -8.84
C ASP A 7 -5.42 16.63 -7.74
N ILE A 8 -4.82 15.48 -7.43
CA ILE A 8 -5.25 14.56 -6.37
C ILE A 8 -4.13 14.44 -5.34
N TYR A 9 -4.52 14.41 -4.07
CA TYR A 9 -3.60 14.25 -2.95
C TYR A 9 -3.84 12.89 -2.29
N VAL A 10 -2.76 12.22 -1.94
CA VAL A 10 -2.77 10.85 -1.41
C VAL A 10 -2.05 10.79 -0.09
N ASP A 11 -2.66 10.12 0.86
CA ASP A 11 -2.06 9.79 2.16
C ASP A 11 -2.09 8.27 2.38
N THR A 12 -1.11 7.77 3.14
CA THR A 12 -0.89 6.34 3.41
C THR A 12 -0.69 6.14 4.91
N ASP A 13 -1.16 5.03 5.47
CA ASP A 13 -1.13 4.83 6.92
C ASP A 13 0.23 4.36 7.46
N SER A 14 0.95 3.55 6.68
CA SER A 14 2.12 2.87 7.22
C SER A 14 3.43 3.64 6.98
N TYR A 15 4.29 3.66 8.00
CA TYR A 15 5.69 4.03 7.84
C TYR A 15 6.47 2.97 7.05
N ASP A 16 5.98 1.73 7.05
CA ASP A 16 6.59 0.58 6.39
C ASP A 16 6.68 0.79 4.87
N LEU A 17 5.65 1.40 4.27
CA LEU A 17 5.69 1.83 2.87
C LEU A 17 6.91 2.71 2.60
N TRP A 18 7.09 3.76 3.40
CA TRP A 18 8.17 4.73 3.19
C TRP A 18 9.55 4.13 3.43
N TRP A 19 9.69 3.20 4.38
CA TRP A 19 10.93 2.44 4.54
C TRP A 19 11.26 1.60 3.31
N GLY A 20 10.25 0.98 2.70
CA GLY A 20 10.39 0.29 1.42
C GLY A 20 10.80 1.24 0.28
N VAL A 21 10.08 2.35 0.11
CA VAL A 21 10.33 3.38 -0.93
C VAL A 21 11.75 3.95 -0.81
N TYR A 22 12.27 4.14 0.41
CA TYR A 22 13.64 4.60 0.64
C TYR A 22 14.70 3.49 0.61
N GLY A 23 14.30 2.23 0.41
CA GLY A 23 15.17 1.07 0.31
C GLY A 23 15.71 0.55 1.65
N PHE A 24 15.19 1.05 2.78
CA PHE A 24 15.57 0.56 4.11
C PHE A 24 14.99 -0.83 4.40
N ALA A 25 13.83 -1.14 3.81
CA ALA A 25 13.17 -2.43 3.87
C ALA A 25 12.76 -2.89 2.47
N ARG A 26 12.22 -4.10 2.35
CA ARG A 26 11.46 -4.50 1.15
C ARG A 26 10.20 -3.63 1.05
N LEU A 27 9.68 -3.46 -0.15
CA LEU A 27 8.39 -2.79 -0.36
C LEU A 27 7.28 -3.56 0.35
N THR A 28 6.33 -2.84 0.97
CA THR A 28 5.15 -3.47 1.58
C THR A 28 4.29 -4.13 0.51
N ALA A 29 3.61 -5.22 0.88
CA ALA A 29 2.70 -5.92 -0.01
C ALA A 29 1.26 -5.39 0.04
N TRP A 30 0.94 -4.57 1.05
CA TRP A 30 -0.39 -4.07 1.36
C TRP A 30 -0.30 -2.66 1.93
N GLU A 31 -1.22 -1.77 1.52
CA GLU A 31 -1.31 -0.40 2.05
C GLU A 31 -2.72 0.18 1.87
N ASP A 32 -3.14 0.97 2.85
CA ASP A 32 -4.37 1.76 2.79
C ASP A 32 -4.11 3.12 2.14
N ILE A 33 -4.87 3.43 1.08
CA ILE A 33 -4.71 4.64 0.27
C ILE A 33 -5.90 5.57 0.50
N ARG A 34 -5.65 6.73 1.09
CA ARG A 34 -6.64 7.83 1.23
C ARG A 34 -6.47 8.85 0.11
N ILE A 35 -7.59 9.30 -0.45
CA ILE A 35 -7.63 10.24 -1.56
C ILE A 35 -8.34 11.52 -1.14
N TYR A 36 -7.73 12.67 -1.45
CA TYR A 36 -8.26 14.01 -1.20
C TYR A 36 -8.22 14.86 -2.49
N ASP A 37 -9.13 15.84 -2.61
CA ASP A 37 -9.09 16.87 -3.66
C ASP A 37 -8.34 18.15 -3.24
N ASN A 38 -7.81 18.17 -2.02
CA ASN A 38 -7.07 19.30 -1.48
C ASN A 38 -5.90 18.82 -0.59
N PRO A 39 -4.85 19.64 -0.44
CA PRO A 39 -3.67 19.29 0.35
C PRO A 39 -3.88 19.39 1.87
N ALA A 40 -5.00 19.96 2.33
CA ALA A 40 -5.27 20.16 3.75
C ALA A 40 -5.88 18.87 4.33
N VAL A 41 -5.02 17.91 4.63
CA VAL A 41 -5.39 16.62 5.25
C VAL A 41 -5.97 16.80 6.68
N GLU A 42 -5.89 18.01 7.25
CA GLU A 42 -6.35 18.31 8.60
C GLU A 42 -7.74 18.99 8.63
N ARG A 43 -8.81 18.18 8.74
CA ARG A 43 -10.06 18.43 9.51
C ARG A 43 -11.15 17.43 9.14
N GLU A 44 -11.72 16.73 10.12
CA GLU A 44 -12.95 15.93 10.00
C GLU A 44 -13.01 15.08 8.71
N ASP A 45 -11.97 14.25 8.51
CA ASP A 45 -11.78 13.31 7.39
C ASP A 45 -12.41 13.75 6.04
N PRO A 46 -11.81 14.73 5.34
CA PRO A 46 -12.36 15.28 4.10
C PRO A 46 -12.05 14.40 2.88
N ARG A 47 -11.79 13.09 3.09
CA ARG A 47 -11.42 12.17 2.02
C ARG A 47 -12.55 12.05 1.00
N ILE A 48 -12.19 12.10 -0.27
CA ILE A 48 -13.11 11.88 -1.39
C ILE A 48 -13.08 10.42 -1.85
N GLY A 49 -12.08 9.65 -1.41
CA GLY A 49 -11.88 8.27 -1.79
C GLY A 49 -11.00 7.52 -0.80
N PHE A 50 -11.18 6.20 -0.77
CA PHE A 50 -10.40 5.27 0.04
C PHE A 50 -10.42 3.90 -0.62
N PHE A 51 -9.28 3.23 -0.67
CA PHE A 51 -9.15 1.83 -1.05
C PHE A 51 -7.89 1.22 -0.45
N CYS A 52 -7.87 -0.10 -0.36
CA CYS A 52 -6.68 -0.85 -0.04
C CYS A 52 -5.97 -1.34 -1.30
N LEU A 53 -4.66 -1.20 -1.38
CA LEU A 53 -3.83 -1.72 -2.45
C LEU A 53 -3.15 -3.01 -2.00
N CYS A 54 -3.43 -4.12 -2.69
CA CYS A 54 -2.86 -5.43 -2.42
C CYS A 54 -2.01 -5.88 -3.60
N THR A 55 -0.80 -6.35 -3.36
CA THR A 55 0.11 -6.84 -4.39
C THR A 55 0.20 -8.37 -4.38
N ARG A 56 0.96 -8.95 -5.31
CA ARG A 56 1.09 -10.40 -5.42
C ARG A 56 1.50 -11.09 -4.11
N PRO A 57 2.54 -10.64 -3.37
CA PRO A 57 2.92 -11.29 -2.12
C PRO A 57 1.79 -11.31 -1.08
N TYR A 58 0.97 -10.27 -1.02
CA TYR A 58 -0.19 -10.23 -0.12
C TYR A 58 -1.22 -11.29 -0.53
N LEU A 59 -1.58 -11.35 -1.81
CA LEU A 59 -2.56 -12.33 -2.32
C LEU A 59 -2.08 -13.77 -2.12
N GLN A 60 -0.79 -14.03 -2.31
CA GLN A 60 -0.20 -15.34 -2.06
C GLN A 60 -0.28 -15.72 -0.58
N SER A 61 0.08 -14.80 0.33
CA SER A 61 -0.04 -15.02 1.78
C SER A 61 -1.50 -15.27 2.18
N ALA A 62 -2.44 -14.47 1.66
CA ALA A 62 -3.86 -14.64 1.95
C ALA A 62 -4.40 -15.99 1.45
N ILE A 63 -3.99 -16.44 0.26
CA ILE A 63 -4.33 -17.79 -0.24
C ILE A 63 -3.77 -18.86 0.70
N GLU A 64 -2.52 -18.74 1.12
CA GLU A 64 -1.89 -19.73 2.01
C GLU A 64 -2.63 -19.87 3.34
N GLU A 65 -3.10 -18.74 3.89
CA GLU A 65 -3.84 -18.67 5.14
C GLU A 65 -5.28 -19.18 5.01
N LEU A 66 -5.95 -18.90 3.89
CA LEU A 66 -7.40 -19.13 3.73
C LEU A 66 -7.75 -20.41 2.96
N GLN A 67 -6.82 -21.05 2.25
CA GLN A 67 -7.10 -22.18 1.36
C GLN A 67 -7.77 -23.41 2.02
N ASP A 68 -7.59 -23.58 3.33
CA ASP A 68 -8.14 -24.70 4.08
C ASP A 68 -9.52 -24.38 4.70
N ASP A 69 -10.00 -23.14 4.60
CA ASP A 69 -11.33 -22.73 5.05
C ASP A 69 -12.38 -22.94 3.94
N PRO A 70 -13.36 -23.85 4.11
CA PRO A 70 -14.41 -24.08 3.12
C PRO A 70 -15.26 -22.85 2.80
N ASP A 71 -15.42 -21.94 3.76
CA ASP A 71 -16.25 -20.73 3.60
C ASP A 71 -15.53 -19.68 2.73
N GLU A 72 -14.20 -19.75 2.64
CA GLU A 72 -13.35 -18.84 1.87
C GLU A 72 -13.00 -19.35 0.47
N ARG A 73 -13.49 -20.55 0.10
CA ARG A 73 -13.11 -21.22 -1.15
C ARG A 73 -13.30 -20.35 -2.39
N GLU A 74 -14.44 -19.68 -2.51
CA GLU A 74 -14.74 -18.82 -3.66
C GLU A 74 -13.80 -17.61 -3.72
N HIS A 75 -13.48 -17.03 -2.55
CA HIS A 75 -12.55 -15.91 -2.45
C HIS A 75 -11.12 -16.32 -2.83
N VAL A 76 -10.67 -17.50 -2.37
CA VAL A 76 -9.37 -18.08 -2.73
C VAL A 76 -9.28 -18.37 -4.23
N GLU A 77 -10.33 -18.92 -4.83
CA GLU A 77 -10.39 -19.15 -6.28
C GLU A 77 -10.30 -17.84 -7.07
N GLU A 78 -10.95 -16.78 -6.60
CA GLU A 78 -10.87 -15.46 -7.21
C GLU A 78 -9.47 -14.85 -7.12
N MET A 79 -8.79 -14.94 -5.98
CA MET A 79 -7.41 -14.48 -5.82
C MET A 79 -6.45 -15.24 -6.75
N ARG A 80 -6.59 -16.58 -6.86
CA ARG A 80 -5.79 -17.40 -7.78
C ARG A 80 -6.00 -16.98 -9.23
N ARG A 81 -7.25 -16.80 -9.64
CA ARG A 81 -7.58 -16.31 -10.99
C ARG A 81 -6.97 -14.93 -11.26
N CYS A 82 -7.04 -14.00 -10.31
CA CYS A 82 -6.41 -12.69 -10.43
C CYS A 82 -4.89 -12.79 -10.61
N LEU A 83 -4.22 -13.65 -9.84
CA LEU A 83 -2.78 -13.92 -9.97
C LEU A 83 -2.40 -14.49 -11.34
N ASP A 84 -3.23 -15.36 -11.90
CA ASP A 84 -3.02 -15.99 -13.21
C ASP A 84 -3.26 -15.01 -14.38
N GLU A 85 -4.31 -14.18 -14.31
CA GLU A 85 -4.67 -13.21 -15.35
C GLU A 85 -3.69 -12.03 -15.39
N GLY A 86 -3.15 -11.62 -14.24
CA GLY A 86 -2.13 -10.57 -14.14
C GLY A 86 -2.67 -9.15 -14.35
N GLU A 87 -3.98 -8.97 -14.46
CA GLU A 87 -4.63 -7.66 -14.61
C GLU A 87 -5.01 -7.06 -13.25
N LEU A 88 -5.04 -5.73 -13.17
CA LEU A 88 -5.52 -5.03 -11.97
C LEU A 88 -6.99 -5.41 -11.70
N HIS A 89 -7.24 -6.08 -10.59
CA HIS A 89 -8.59 -6.50 -10.19
C HIS A 89 -9.16 -5.58 -9.12
N VAL A 90 -10.48 -5.43 -9.11
CA VAL A 90 -11.19 -4.69 -8.07
C VAL A 90 -12.01 -5.67 -7.27
N ASN A 91 -11.64 -5.86 -6.01
CA ASN A 91 -12.40 -6.65 -5.06
C ASN A 91 -13.34 -5.75 -4.24
N TYR A 92 -14.53 -6.26 -3.93
CA TYR A 92 -15.57 -5.53 -3.22
C TYR A 92 -15.95 -6.31 -1.96
N SER A 93 -15.76 -5.72 -0.79
CA SER A 93 -16.21 -6.32 0.48
C SER A 93 -17.54 -5.73 0.90
N TYR A 94 -18.48 -6.60 1.25
CA TYR A 94 -19.83 -6.22 1.68
C TYR A 94 -19.98 -6.37 3.18
N ASP A 95 -20.79 -5.49 3.77
CA ASP A 95 -21.04 -5.56 5.21
C ASP A 95 -22.03 -6.71 5.47
N HIS A 96 -21.57 -7.71 6.21
CA HIS A 96 -22.39 -8.85 6.62
C HIS A 96 -22.89 -8.70 8.06
N SER A 97 -22.64 -7.56 8.72
CA SER A 97 -23.16 -7.33 10.07
C SER A 97 -24.68 -7.34 10.06
N VAL A 98 -25.24 -8.17 10.95
CA VAL A 98 -26.67 -8.23 11.25
C VAL A 98 -27.08 -7.16 12.27
N ASP A 99 -26.11 -6.56 12.96
CA ASP A 99 -26.30 -5.60 14.03
C ASP A 99 -25.80 -4.21 13.62
N GLY A 100 -26.72 -3.38 13.12
CA GLY A 100 -26.48 -1.98 12.77
C GLY A 100 -26.93 -1.62 11.36
N PRO A 101 -26.96 -0.31 11.01
CA PRO A 101 -27.14 0.09 9.63
C PRO A 101 -25.93 -0.37 8.80
N PRO A 102 -26.14 -0.95 7.61
CA PRO A 102 -25.05 -1.38 6.74
C PRO A 102 -24.17 -0.18 6.40
N ARG A 103 -22.86 -0.36 6.47
CA ARG A 103 -21.91 0.64 5.97
C ARG A 103 -21.84 0.50 4.46
N GLU A 104 -22.10 1.57 3.72
CA GLU A 104 -22.06 1.55 2.26
C GLU A 104 -21.15 2.66 1.75
N LEU A 105 -20.36 2.34 0.73
CA LEU A 105 -19.56 3.34 0.04
C LEU A 105 -20.48 4.27 -0.78
N PRO A 106 -20.22 5.59 -0.79
CA PRO A 106 -21.12 6.56 -1.39
C PRO A 106 -21.02 6.64 -2.93
N TYR A 107 -20.22 5.79 -3.57
CA TYR A 107 -19.99 5.88 -5.01
C TYR A 107 -21.21 5.37 -5.81
N ALA A 108 -21.58 6.08 -6.87
CA ALA A 108 -22.83 5.85 -7.60
C ALA A 108 -22.85 4.57 -8.46
N ASN A 109 -21.67 4.04 -8.85
CA ASN A 109 -21.55 2.96 -9.84
C ASN A 109 -20.97 1.68 -9.24
N LEU A 110 -21.32 1.39 -7.99
CA LEU A 110 -20.86 0.17 -7.33
C LEU A 110 -21.80 -1.00 -7.63
N PRO A 111 -21.27 -2.23 -7.74
CA PRO A 111 -22.11 -3.41 -7.79
C PRO A 111 -22.94 -3.52 -6.51
N LEU A 112 -24.13 -4.12 -6.64
CA LEU A 112 -24.96 -4.50 -5.51
C LEU A 112 -24.78 -6.00 -5.28
N ASP A 113 -24.78 -6.41 -4.02
CA ASP A 113 -24.89 -7.83 -3.67
C ASP A 113 -26.32 -8.35 -3.89
N GLU A 114 -26.54 -9.64 -3.60
CA GLU A 114 -27.84 -10.31 -3.65
C GLU A 114 -28.92 -9.70 -2.74
N ARG A 115 -28.51 -8.90 -1.74
CA ARG A 115 -29.40 -8.18 -0.81
C ARG A 115 -29.69 -6.76 -1.28
N GLY A 116 -29.06 -6.31 -2.38
CA GLY A 116 -29.18 -4.96 -2.90
C GLY A 116 -28.31 -3.92 -2.18
N LEU A 117 -27.29 -4.35 -1.42
CA LEU A 117 -26.38 -3.49 -0.69
C LEU A 117 -25.14 -3.17 -1.51
N ARG A 118 -24.62 -1.94 -1.41
CA ARG A 118 -23.31 -1.58 -1.95
C ARG A 118 -22.19 -2.13 -1.05
N PRO A 119 -20.98 -2.31 -1.59
CA PRO A 119 -19.83 -2.65 -0.78
C PRO A 119 -19.51 -1.53 0.22
N HIS A 120 -18.91 -1.93 1.33
CA HIS A 120 -18.41 -1.02 2.37
C HIS A 120 -16.90 -0.77 2.23
N TYR A 121 -16.24 -1.59 1.41
CA TYR A 121 -14.79 -1.55 1.20
C TYR A 121 -14.43 -1.90 -0.23
N ILE A 122 -13.34 -1.34 -0.73
CA ILE A 122 -12.76 -1.66 -2.03
C ILE A 122 -11.29 -2.00 -1.84
N GLU A 123 -10.86 -3.09 -2.44
CA GLU A 123 -9.45 -3.41 -2.64
C GLU A 123 -9.12 -3.38 -4.13
N LEU A 124 -7.93 -2.85 -4.43
CA LEU A 124 -7.30 -2.96 -5.74
C LEU A 124 -6.20 -3.99 -5.64
N TRP A 125 -6.34 -5.09 -6.38
CA TRP A 125 -5.36 -6.16 -6.43
C TRP A 125 -4.48 -5.96 -7.65
N ALA A 126 -3.18 -5.76 -7.42
CA ALA A 126 -2.14 -5.61 -8.43
C ALA A 126 -1.31 -6.91 -8.53
N PRO A 127 -1.79 -7.94 -9.22
CA PRO A 127 -1.23 -9.30 -9.19
C PRO A 127 0.14 -9.46 -9.86
N THR A 128 0.65 -8.43 -10.53
CA THR A 128 1.97 -8.42 -11.17
C THR A 128 3.01 -7.61 -10.39
N ALA A 129 2.59 -6.86 -9.37
CA ALA A 129 3.49 -6.09 -8.53
C ALA A 129 4.04 -6.96 -7.40
N GLU A 130 5.35 -6.88 -7.16
CA GLU A 130 6.05 -7.56 -6.05
C GLU A 130 6.10 -6.72 -4.76
N GLY A 131 5.57 -5.51 -4.81
CA GLY A 131 5.46 -4.60 -3.68
C GLY A 131 4.98 -3.22 -4.12
N ILE A 132 4.64 -2.38 -3.16
CA ILE A 132 4.02 -1.08 -3.40
C ILE A 132 5.09 0.01 -3.46
N ASP A 133 5.24 0.61 -4.65
CA ASP A 133 6.04 1.82 -4.88
C ASP A 133 5.14 3.01 -5.30
N LEU A 134 5.73 4.21 -5.40
CA LEU A 134 4.98 5.41 -5.78
C LEU A 134 4.36 5.30 -7.19
N PRO A 135 5.08 4.85 -8.24
CA PRO A 135 4.47 4.63 -9.56
C PRO A 135 3.23 3.74 -9.54
N LEU A 136 3.25 2.63 -8.77
CA LEU A 136 2.08 1.76 -8.62
C LEU A 136 0.93 2.52 -7.96
N ILE A 137 1.17 3.20 -6.84
CA ILE A 137 0.15 4.01 -6.15
C ILE A 137 -0.46 5.03 -7.12
N GLU A 138 0.36 5.79 -7.84
CA GLU A 138 -0.11 6.80 -8.80
C GLU A 138 -1.03 6.18 -9.87
N SER A 139 -0.64 5.03 -10.41
CA SER A 139 -1.44 4.34 -11.43
C SER A 139 -2.79 3.85 -10.89
N CYS A 140 -2.79 3.24 -9.70
CA CYS A 140 -3.99 2.74 -9.03
C CYS A 140 -4.93 3.88 -8.61
N VAL A 141 -4.40 4.99 -8.10
CA VAL A 141 -5.17 6.18 -7.73
C VAL A 141 -5.85 6.81 -8.95
N ARG A 142 -5.14 6.91 -10.08
CA ARG A 142 -5.72 7.41 -11.34
C ARG A 142 -6.88 6.52 -11.79
N GLU A 143 -6.69 5.21 -11.75
CA GLU A 143 -7.74 4.25 -12.12
C GLU A 143 -8.95 4.35 -11.19
N PHE A 144 -8.71 4.41 -9.88
CA PHE A 144 -9.76 4.58 -8.88
C PHE A 144 -10.56 5.88 -9.11
N CYS A 145 -9.88 7.01 -9.27
CA CYS A 145 -10.48 8.32 -9.51
C CYS A 145 -11.37 8.31 -10.76
N ARG A 146 -10.87 7.72 -11.85
CA ARG A 146 -11.59 7.61 -13.12
C ARG A 146 -12.84 6.75 -12.98
N ARG A 147 -12.69 5.57 -12.35
CA ARG A 147 -13.75 4.56 -12.24
C ARG A 147 -14.86 5.00 -11.29
N PHE A 148 -14.50 5.44 -10.08
CA PHE A 148 -15.45 5.65 -8.98
C PHE A 148 -15.81 7.12 -8.75
N LEU A 149 -14.84 8.03 -8.88
CA LEU A 149 -15.03 9.45 -8.56
C LEU A 149 -15.35 10.33 -9.78
N LYS A 150 -15.22 9.78 -10.99
CA LYS A 150 -15.37 10.51 -12.27
C LYS A 150 -14.41 11.70 -12.38
N ILE A 151 -13.23 11.53 -11.81
CA ILE A 151 -12.14 12.49 -11.84
C ILE A 151 -11.04 11.97 -12.76
N ASP A 152 -10.55 12.86 -13.62
CA ASP A 152 -9.32 12.67 -14.38
C ASP A 152 -8.18 13.30 -13.58
N ALA A 153 -7.48 12.49 -12.79
CA ALA A 153 -6.39 12.98 -11.96
C ALA A 153 -5.23 13.41 -12.87
N ILE A 154 -4.89 14.71 -12.88
CA ILE A 154 -3.79 15.26 -13.70
C ILE A 154 -2.46 14.90 -13.05
N SER A 155 -2.35 15.15 -11.74
CA SER A 155 -1.23 14.74 -10.91
C SER A 155 -1.73 14.03 -9.65
N VAL A 156 -0.88 13.15 -9.12
CA VAL A 156 -1.07 12.49 -7.82
C VAL A 156 0.08 12.98 -6.94
N ARG A 157 -0.25 13.57 -5.79
CA ARG A 157 0.72 14.22 -4.91
C ARG A 157 0.63 13.62 -3.51
N HIS A 158 1.77 13.42 -2.89
CA HIS A 158 1.86 12.99 -1.49
C HIS A 158 2.19 14.23 -0.64
N PRO A 159 1.23 14.86 0.07
CA PRO A 159 1.51 16.05 0.85
C PRO A 159 2.31 15.75 2.13
N LEU A 160 2.20 14.52 2.64
CA LEU A 160 2.84 14.06 3.87
C LEU A 160 3.95 13.02 3.59
N VAL A 161 4.90 13.38 2.74
CA VAL A 161 6.11 12.56 2.53
C VAL A 161 7.01 12.72 3.75
N PRO A 162 7.29 11.66 4.52
CA PRO A 162 8.22 11.75 5.63
C PRO A 162 9.63 12.06 5.12
N ASP A 163 10.42 12.79 5.91
CA ASP A 163 11.81 13.04 5.55
C ASP A 163 12.63 11.73 5.58
N ARG A 164 13.51 11.53 4.58
CA ARG A 164 14.29 10.29 4.47
C ARG A 164 15.21 10.05 5.67
N GLU A 165 15.87 11.09 6.19
CA GLU A 165 16.76 10.96 7.35
C GLU A 165 15.94 10.61 8.60
N GLN A 166 14.79 11.26 8.78
CA GLN A 166 13.86 10.94 9.85
C GLN A 166 13.31 9.51 9.73
N SER A 167 12.93 9.06 8.54
CA SER A 167 12.49 7.69 8.27
C SER A 167 13.58 6.67 8.58
N LEU A 168 14.86 6.96 8.32
CA LEU A 168 15.96 6.09 8.69
C LEU A 168 16.09 5.97 10.22
N VAL A 169 15.94 7.07 10.94
CA VAL A 169 15.95 7.08 12.41
C VAL A 169 14.79 6.25 12.95
N ASP A 170 13.60 6.40 12.40
CA ASP A 170 12.42 5.67 12.87
C ASP A 170 12.47 4.18 12.50
N TYR A 171 12.98 3.84 11.31
CA TYR A 171 13.31 2.47 10.94
C TYR A 171 14.31 1.84 11.94
N ALA A 172 15.38 2.56 12.28
CA ALA A 172 16.37 2.07 13.23
C ALA A 172 15.79 1.85 14.64
N LYS A 173 14.86 2.71 15.10
CA LYS A 173 14.14 2.50 16.37
C LYS A 173 13.23 1.28 16.31
N HIS A 174 12.47 1.13 15.22
CA HIS A 174 11.58 -0.01 15.00
C HIS A 174 12.37 -1.33 15.04
N VAL A 175 13.47 -1.39 14.29
CA VAL A 175 14.44 -2.50 14.29
C VAL A 175 14.96 -2.82 15.69
N LYS A 176 15.34 -1.81 16.49
CA LYS A 176 15.81 -2.04 17.87
C LYS A 176 14.73 -2.61 18.79
N SER A 177 13.47 -2.25 18.57
CA SER A 177 12.35 -2.73 19.39
C SER A 177 12.07 -4.22 19.16
N MET A 178 12.34 -4.72 17.95
CA MET A 178 12.24 -6.12 17.58
C MET A 178 13.51 -6.88 18.00
N ARG A 179 13.51 -7.40 19.24
CA ARG A 179 14.65 -8.15 19.79
C ARG A 179 14.98 -9.38 18.93
N GLY A 180 16.19 -9.46 18.40
CA GLY A 180 16.75 -10.67 17.78
C GLY A 180 16.41 -10.90 16.30
N ALA A 181 15.80 -9.93 15.63
CA ALA A 181 15.54 -10.06 14.19
C ALA A 181 16.80 -9.82 13.34
N THR A 182 16.98 -10.67 12.34
CA THR A 182 17.91 -10.50 11.22
C THR A 182 17.21 -9.70 10.13
N TYR A 183 17.89 -8.68 9.60
CA TYR A 183 17.29 -7.78 8.61
C TYR A 183 18.07 -7.80 7.31
N GLU A 184 17.32 -7.69 6.22
CA GLU A 184 17.84 -7.58 4.87
C GLU A 184 17.53 -6.17 4.36
N PHE A 185 18.57 -5.40 4.08
CA PHE A 185 18.43 -4.16 3.32
C PHE A 185 18.08 -4.50 1.87
N ALA A 186 17.26 -3.67 1.22
CA ALA A 186 16.92 -3.90 -0.17
C ALA A 186 18.18 -3.78 -1.06
N GLU A 187 18.29 -4.66 -2.07
CA GLU A 187 19.42 -4.66 -3.02
C GLU A 187 19.71 -3.30 -3.65
N PRO A 188 18.69 -2.51 -4.09
CA PRO A 188 18.97 -1.19 -4.68
C PRO A 188 19.71 -0.24 -3.75
N LEU A 189 19.44 -0.27 -2.44
CA LEU A 189 20.17 0.55 -1.46
C LEU A 189 21.61 0.09 -1.33
N ILE A 190 21.85 -1.23 -1.30
CA ILE A 190 23.19 -1.81 -1.22
C ILE A 190 24.00 -1.43 -2.46
N GLU A 191 23.42 -1.57 -3.65
CA GLU A 191 24.04 -1.20 -4.93
C GLU A 191 24.34 0.29 -5.03
N GLU A 192 23.39 1.15 -4.63
CA GLU A 192 23.60 2.59 -4.59
C GLU A 192 24.77 2.95 -3.66
N MET A 193 24.79 2.39 -2.45
CA MET A 193 25.83 2.65 -1.47
C MET A 193 27.19 2.13 -1.92
N MET A 194 27.26 0.96 -2.57
CA MET A 194 28.48 0.46 -3.18
C MET A 194 29.01 1.43 -4.23
N ARG A 195 28.14 1.94 -5.11
CA ARG A 195 28.50 2.92 -6.14
C ARG A 195 29.00 4.24 -5.55
N VAL A 196 28.29 4.80 -4.57
CA VAL A 196 28.62 6.11 -3.97
C VAL A 196 29.88 6.04 -3.12
N THR A 197 30.07 4.95 -2.37
CA THR A 197 31.19 4.83 -1.42
C THR A 197 32.41 4.13 -2.02
N SER A 198 32.28 3.52 -3.20
CA SER A 198 33.30 2.65 -3.81
C SER A 198 33.76 1.51 -2.87
N LYS A 199 32.88 1.09 -1.95
CA LYS A 199 33.14 0.02 -0.99
C LYS A 199 32.61 -1.33 -1.50
N SER A 200 33.15 -2.41 -0.94
CA SER A 200 32.60 -3.75 -1.16
C SER A 200 31.19 -3.87 -0.57
N ARG A 201 30.41 -4.83 -1.08
CA ARG A 201 29.08 -5.16 -0.54
C ARG A 201 29.12 -5.41 0.97
N GLU A 202 30.12 -6.18 1.41
CA GLU A 202 30.32 -6.52 2.82
C GLU A 202 30.55 -5.27 3.68
N ASP A 203 31.43 -4.37 3.24
CA ASP A 203 31.71 -3.12 3.95
C ASP A 203 30.49 -2.18 4.01
N VAL A 204 29.67 -2.17 2.94
CA VAL A 204 28.42 -1.42 2.88
C VAL A 204 27.42 -1.98 3.89
N LEU A 205 27.18 -3.30 3.88
CA LEU A 205 26.29 -3.96 4.84
C LEU A 205 26.74 -3.71 6.28
N GLN A 206 28.04 -3.88 6.59
CA GLN A 206 28.58 -3.58 7.91
C GLN A 206 28.40 -2.10 8.30
N SER A 207 28.48 -1.18 7.34
CA SER A 207 28.24 0.25 7.60
C SER A 207 26.77 0.53 7.87
N LEU A 208 25.85 -0.04 7.08
CA LEU A 208 24.41 0.08 7.27
C LEU A 208 23.96 -0.51 8.60
N HIS A 209 24.42 -1.72 8.93
CA HIS A 209 24.14 -2.35 10.24
C HIS A 209 24.72 -1.54 11.40
N ARG A 210 25.91 -0.95 11.26
CA ARG A 210 26.46 -0.05 12.29
C ARG A 210 25.67 1.24 12.43
N SER A 211 25.16 1.82 11.35
CA SER A 211 24.32 3.02 11.42
C SER A 211 23.00 2.74 12.17
N VAL A 212 22.42 1.56 11.96
CA VAL A 212 21.20 1.13 12.68
C VAL A 212 21.51 0.75 14.13
N GLY A 213 22.61 0.04 14.40
CA GLY A 213 23.01 -0.39 15.74
C GLY A 213 23.60 0.73 16.61
N GLY A 214 24.41 1.61 16.05
CA GLY A 214 25.25 2.61 16.73
C GLY A 214 24.53 3.86 17.24
N LEU A 215 23.24 4.04 16.95
CA LEU A 215 22.42 5.09 17.55
C LEU A 215 22.05 4.81 19.03
N SER A 216 22.78 3.94 19.73
CA SER A 216 22.52 3.53 21.14
C SER A 216 23.51 4.11 22.16
N GLU A 217 24.41 5.02 21.76
CA GLU A 217 25.43 5.57 22.66
C GLU A 217 25.50 7.11 22.62
N LYS A 218 24.37 7.78 22.84
CA LYS A 218 24.37 9.18 23.31
C LYS A 218 23.34 9.36 24.41
#